data_AF-A0A3T1CYF6-F1
#
_entry.id   AF-A0A3T1CYF6-F1
#
_cell.length_a   1.000
_cell.length_b   1.000
_cell.length_c   1.000
_cell.angle_alpha   90.00
_cell.angle_beta   90.00
_cell.angle_gamma   90.00
#
_symmetry.space_group_name_H-M   'P 1'
#
loop_
_entity.id
_entity.type
_entity.pdbx_description
1 polymer ?
#
loop_
_entity_poly.entity_id
_entity_poly.type
_entity_poly.pdbx_seq_one_letter_code
_entity_poly.pdbx_strand_id
1 'polypeptide(L)'
;MDTRFPHSGNDMSVEDIAELSSRIDFDSLLAYRMAVGKQTRQIVSTLEPGQLKEKVEQNRIKRLFEENAVTQDASWLADYWSKKSIAGLILMPATRHIFLHLKKCIHIKDKLNKSTKKRLIESI
;
A
#
# COMPACT_ATOMS: atom_id res chain seq x y z
N MET A 1 -12.86 3.44 8.09
CA MET A 1 -12.73 3.89 6.70
C MET A 1 -13.81 3.17 5.92
N ASP A 2 -14.86 3.87 5.55
CA ASP A 2 -16.00 3.30 4.82
C ASP A 2 -15.82 3.65 3.34
N THR A 3 -15.31 2.69 2.56
CA THR A 3 -15.11 2.84 1.12
C THR A 3 -15.63 1.61 0.42
N ARG A 4 -16.10 1.76 -0.83
CA ARG A 4 -16.47 0.62 -1.67
C ARG A 4 -15.27 -0.20 -2.18
N PHE A 5 -14.05 0.13 -1.74
CA PHE A 5 -12.80 -0.48 -2.16
C PHE A 5 -12.20 -1.27 -0.97
N PRO A 6 -12.75 -2.45 -0.62
CA PRO A 6 -12.24 -3.26 0.50
C PRO A 6 -10.91 -3.95 0.20
N HIS A 7 -10.43 -3.85 -1.05
CA HIS A 7 -9.23 -4.50 -1.54
C HIS A 7 -7.98 -3.61 -1.40
N SER A 8 -6.83 -4.18 -1.68
CA SER A 8 -5.50 -3.57 -1.58
C SER A 8 -5.23 -2.38 -2.53
N GLY A 9 -6.21 -1.95 -3.33
CA GLY A 9 -6.09 -0.82 -4.26
C GLY A 9 -5.17 -1.04 -5.47
N ASN A 10 -4.80 -2.29 -5.76
CA ASN A 10 -4.09 -2.63 -6.99
C ASN A 10 -5.05 -2.56 -8.19
N ASP A 11 -4.51 -2.14 -9.34
CA ASP A 11 -5.23 -2.01 -10.62
C ASP A 11 -6.49 -1.11 -10.58
N MET A 12 -6.55 -0.17 -9.63
CA MET A 12 -7.58 0.86 -9.62
C MET A 12 -7.46 1.77 -10.85
N SER A 13 -8.59 2.07 -11.48
CA SER A 13 -8.68 3.06 -12.55
C SER A 13 -8.39 4.48 -12.03
N VAL A 14 -8.13 5.43 -12.93
CA VAL A 14 -7.95 6.84 -12.55
C VAL A 14 -9.23 7.38 -11.90
N GLU A 15 -10.38 6.93 -12.37
CA GLU A 15 -11.70 7.26 -11.88
C GLU A 15 -11.91 6.72 -10.46
N ASP A 16 -11.55 5.46 -10.20
CA ASP A 16 -11.62 4.87 -8.86
C ASP A 16 -10.70 5.59 -7.88
N ILE A 17 -9.49 5.95 -8.32
CA ILE A 17 -8.53 6.70 -7.50
C ILE A 17 -9.08 8.10 -7.19
N ALA A 18 -9.69 8.78 -8.16
CA ALA A 18 -10.28 10.10 -7.98
C ALA A 18 -11.47 10.05 -7.01
N GLU A 19 -12.34 9.05 -7.15
CA GLU A 19 -13.47 8.83 -6.24
C GLU A 19 -12.98 8.59 -4.81
N LEU A 20 -12.06 7.65 -4.61
CA LEU A 20 -11.46 7.36 -3.31
C LEU A 20 -10.83 8.62 -2.71
N SER A 21 -10.04 9.34 -3.50
CA SER A 21 -9.35 10.56 -3.05
C SER A 21 -10.31 11.66 -2.63
N SER A 22 -11.46 11.80 -3.31
CA SER A 22 -12.46 12.82 -2.98
C SER A 22 -13.19 12.58 -1.66
N ARG A 23 -13.20 11.33 -1.19
CA ARG A 23 -13.92 10.89 0.01
C ARG A 23 -13.00 10.46 1.14
N ILE A 24 -11.68 10.54 0.94
CA ILE A 24 -10.72 9.97 1.87
C ILE A 24 -10.70 10.77 3.17
N ASP A 25 -10.96 10.09 4.28
CA ASP A 25 -10.81 10.66 5.61
C ASP A 25 -9.36 10.47 6.10
N PHE A 26 -8.65 11.57 6.32
CA PHE A 26 -7.24 11.54 6.67
C PHE A 26 -6.98 10.96 8.07
N ASP A 27 -7.88 11.22 9.03
CA ASP A 27 -7.74 10.70 10.39
C ASP A 27 -7.92 9.17 10.39
N SER A 28 -8.94 8.65 9.70
CA SER A 28 -9.14 7.22 9.47
C SER A 28 -7.97 6.58 8.73
N LEU A 29 -7.41 7.25 7.71
CA LEU A 29 -6.26 6.74 6.96
C LEU A 29 -5.02 6.64 7.86
N LEU A 30 -4.78 7.64 8.70
CA LEU A 30 -3.69 7.63 9.66
C LEU A 30 -3.87 6.52 10.71
N ALA A 31 -5.08 6.37 11.25
CA ALA A 31 -5.42 5.30 12.17
C ALA A 31 -5.21 3.91 11.55
N TYR A 32 -5.65 3.72 10.31
CA TYR A 32 -5.42 2.48 9.55
C TYR A 32 -3.92 2.20 9.37
N ARG A 33 -3.14 3.20 8.94
CA ARG A 33 -1.67 3.07 8.80
C ARG A 33 -1.02 2.64 10.12
N MET A 34 -1.44 3.23 11.25
CA MET A 34 -0.91 2.88 12.56
C MET A 34 -1.29 1.44 12.97
N ALA A 35 -2.53 1.04 12.73
CA ALA A 35 -3.01 -0.31 13.01
C ALA A 35 -2.24 -1.37 12.21
N VAL A 36 -2.08 -1.17 10.89
CA VAL A 36 -1.28 -2.05 10.02
C VAL A 36 0.16 -2.14 10.53
N GLY A 37 0.79 -1.00 10.83
CA GLY A 37 2.17 -0.99 11.34
C GLY A 37 2.34 -1.73 12.67
N LYS A 38 1.37 -1.63 13.59
CA LYS A 38 1.37 -2.38 14.86
C LYS A 38 1.22 -3.88 14.61
N GLN A 39 0.26 -4.27 13.78
CA GLN A 39 0.03 -5.67 13.42
C GLN A 39 1.25 -6.28 12.72
N THR A 40 1.89 -5.56 11.80
CA THR A 40 3.11 -6.01 11.13
C THR A 40 4.23 -6.26 12.15
N ARG A 41 4.46 -5.35 13.10
CA ARG A 41 5.47 -5.56 14.16
C ARG A 41 5.18 -6.77 15.03
N GLN A 42 3.91 -6.98 15.39
CA GLN A 42 3.49 -8.16 16.15
C GLN A 42 3.79 -9.45 15.37
N ILE A 43 3.38 -9.53 14.10
CA ILE A 43 3.65 -10.70 13.25
C ILE A 43 5.16 -10.96 13.12
N VAL A 44 5.98 -9.92 12.90
CA VAL A 44 7.43 -10.10 12.78
C VAL A 44 8.05 -10.56 14.10
N SER A 45 7.54 -10.08 15.24
CA SER A 45 8.06 -10.50 16.56
C SER A 45 7.79 -11.95 16.92
N THR A 46 6.84 -12.61 16.24
CA THR A 46 6.55 -14.04 16.44
C THR A 46 7.30 -14.96 15.47
N LEU A 47 8.18 -14.43 14.61
CA LEU A 47 8.94 -15.25 13.67
C LEU A 47 10.15 -15.88 14.36
N GLU A 48 10.25 -17.20 14.25
CA GLU A 48 11.38 -17.97 14.70
C GLU A 48 12.59 -17.84 13.77
N PRO A 49 13.82 -18.04 14.26
CA PRO A 49 15.01 -18.08 13.44
C PRO A 49 14.86 -19.05 12.26
N GLY A 50 15.14 -18.57 11.05
CA GLY A 50 15.03 -19.37 9.82
C GLY A 50 13.71 -19.21 9.05
N GLN A 51 12.60 -18.86 9.71
CA GLN A 51 11.28 -18.74 9.05
C GLN A 51 11.24 -17.68 7.95
N LEU A 52 12.08 -16.65 8.06
CA LEU A 52 12.23 -15.63 7.01
C LEU A 52 12.60 -16.22 5.63
N LYS A 53 13.26 -17.39 5.59
CA LYS A 53 13.66 -18.06 4.35
C LYS A 53 12.54 -18.95 3.76
N GLU A 54 11.53 -19.28 4.56
CA GLU A 54 10.43 -20.14 4.14
C GLU A 54 9.58 -19.50 3.05
N LYS A 55 9.01 -20.34 2.18
CA LYS A 55 8.02 -19.91 1.20
C LYS A 55 6.70 -19.62 1.88
N VAL A 56 5.90 -18.77 1.24
CA VAL A 56 4.56 -18.46 1.72
C VAL A 56 3.65 -19.65 1.42
N GLU A 57 2.93 -20.10 2.44
CA GLU A 57 1.92 -21.16 2.33
C GLU A 57 0.85 -20.81 1.29
N GLN A 58 0.54 -21.74 0.39
CA GLN A 58 -0.43 -21.52 -0.69
C GLN A 58 -1.84 -21.22 -0.16
N ASN A 59 -2.21 -21.78 0.99
CA ASN A 59 -3.48 -21.46 1.63
C ASN A 59 -3.59 -19.98 2.05
N ARG A 60 -2.47 -19.34 2.41
CA ARG A 60 -2.47 -17.89 2.70
C ARG A 60 -2.69 -17.05 1.45
N ILE A 61 -2.27 -17.55 0.29
CA ILE A 61 -2.52 -16.89 -1.00
C ILE A 61 -4.00 -17.01 -1.38
N LYS A 62 -4.60 -18.20 -1.23
CA LYS A 62 -6.04 -18.41 -1.48
C LYS A 62 -6.91 -17.48 -0.63
N ARG A 63 -6.54 -17.35 0.65
CA ARG A 63 -7.24 -16.48 1.61
C ARG A 63 -7.32 -15.01 1.18
N LEU A 64 -6.37 -14.51 0.36
CA LEU A 64 -6.41 -13.13 -0.14
C LEU A 64 -7.68 -12.84 -0.97
N PHE A 65 -8.17 -13.83 -1.71
CA PHE A 65 -9.38 -13.71 -2.51
C PHE A 65 -10.63 -13.96 -1.67
N GLU A 66 -10.58 -14.93 -0.75
CA GLU A 66 -11.67 -15.20 0.20
C GLU A 66 -12.00 -13.99 1.08
N GLU A 67 -10.98 -13.23 1.46
CA GLU A 67 -11.11 -12.00 2.23
C GLU A 67 -11.35 -10.74 1.38
N ASN A 68 -11.44 -10.87 0.05
CA ASN A 68 -11.52 -9.75 -0.89
C ASN A 68 -10.37 -8.74 -0.77
N ALA A 69 -9.23 -9.15 -0.23
CA ALA A 69 -8.04 -8.31 -0.11
C ALA A 69 -7.37 -8.06 -1.47
N VAL A 70 -7.55 -8.99 -2.41
CA VAL A 70 -7.10 -8.90 -3.81
C VAL A 70 -8.30 -9.22 -4.71
N THR A 71 -8.53 -8.36 -5.71
CA THR A 71 -9.57 -8.57 -6.72
C THR A 71 -9.11 -9.61 -7.75
N GLN A 72 -10.05 -10.18 -8.50
CA GLN A 72 -9.71 -11.14 -9.57
C GLN A 72 -8.83 -10.50 -10.66
N ASP A 73 -9.05 -9.21 -10.95
CA ASP A 73 -8.26 -8.44 -11.93
C ASP A 73 -6.80 -8.29 -11.49
N ALA A 74 -6.54 -8.28 -10.18
CA ALA A 74 -5.21 -8.22 -9.59
C ALA A 74 -4.61 -9.60 -9.29
N SER A 75 -5.07 -10.67 -9.95
CA SER A 75 -4.61 -12.05 -9.72
C SER A 75 -3.10 -12.23 -9.94
N TRP A 76 -2.51 -11.47 -10.86
CA TRP A 76 -1.07 -11.43 -11.10
C TRP A 76 -0.26 -11.13 -9.82
N LEU A 77 -0.84 -10.36 -8.90
CA LEU A 77 -0.19 -9.99 -7.63
C LEU A 77 -0.14 -11.18 -6.67
N ALA A 78 -1.22 -11.97 -6.61
CA ALA A 78 -1.25 -13.19 -5.83
C ALA A 78 -0.22 -14.21 -6.36
N ASP A 79 -0.11 -14.34 -7.68
CA ASP A 79 0.91 -15.16 -8.35
C ASP A 79 2.34 -14.67 -8.10
N TYR A 80 2.52 -13.35 -8.03
CA TYR A 80 3.80 -12.76 -7.69
C TYR A 80 4.18 -13.05 -6.24
N TRP A 81 3.23 -12.91 -5.30
CA TRP A 81 3.45 -13.14 -3.88
C TRP A 81 3.63 -14.62 -3.53
N SER A 82 2.93 -15.53 -4.20
CA SER A 82 3.03 -16.99 -3.98
C SER A 82 4.43 -17.54 -4.22
N LYS A 83 5.24 -16.85 -5.03
CA LYS A 83 6.62 -17.23 -5.37
C LYS A 83 7.65 -16.71 -4.36
N LYS A 84 7.27 -15.83 -3.42
CA LYS A 84 8.18 -15.18 -2.47
C LYS A 84 8.40 -16.01 -1.21
N SER A 85 9.54 -15.74 -0.56
CA SER A 85 9.71 -16.11 0.84
C SER A 85 9.04 -15.08 1.76
N ILE A 86 8.90 -15.42 3.04
CA ILE A 86 8.42 -14.47 4.06
C ILE A 86 9.27 -13.19 4.06
N ALA A 87 10.61 -13.31 4.01
CA ALA A 87 11.50 -12.16 3.86
C ALA A 87 11.23 -11.37 2.59
N GLY A 88 11.00 -12.05 1.47
CA GLY A 88 10.71 -11.43 0.18
C GLY A 88 9.41 -10.61 0.17
N LEU A 89 8.43 -10.97 1.01
CA LEU A 89 7.20 -10.19 1.19
C LEU A 89 7.34 -9.06 2.19
N ILE A 90 8.10 -9.23 3.27
CA ILE A 90 8.12 -8.26 4.37
C ILE A 90 9.18 -7.17 4.17
N LEU A 91 10.40 -7.56 3.76
CA LEU A 91 11.53 -6.64 3.81
C LEU A 91 11.34 -5.45 2.88
N MET A 92 10.92 -5.66 1.63
CA MET A 92 10.79 -4.54 0.67
C MET A 92 9.68 -3.55 1.10
N PRO A 93 8.44 -3.99 1.40
CA PRO A 93 7.37 -3.07 1.84
C PRO A 93 7.64 -2.40 3.18
N ALA A 94 8.17 -3.12 4.17
CA ALA A 94 8.40 -2.58 5.51
C ALA A 94 9.65 -1.69 5.62
N THR A 95 10.51 -1.66 4.59
CA THR A 95 11.73 -0.84 4.59
C THR A 95 11.72 0.17 3.43
N ARG A 96 12.31 -0.18 2.29
CA ARG A 96 12.60 0.71 1.17
C ARG A 96 11.35 1.31 0.54
N HIS A 97 10.24 0.59 0.53
CA HIS A 97 9.03 1.03 -0.17
C HIS A 97 8.44 2.32 0.43
N ILE A 98 8.47 2.44 1.76
CA ILE A 98 7.94 3.61 2.46
C ILE A 98 8.74 4.87 2.06
N PHE A 99 10.06 4.77 1.99
CA PHE A 99 10.92 5.87 1.53
C PHE A 99 10.67 6.23 0.07
N LEU A 100 10.41 5.25 -0.79
CA LEU A 100 10.06 5.50 -2.20
C LEU A 100 8.77 6.33 -2.30
N HIS A 101 7.73 5.97 -1.56
CA HIS A 101 6.47 6.73 -1.54
C HIS A 101 6.65 8.12 -0.96
N LEU A 102 7.37 8.25 0.16
CA LEU A 102 7.64 9.55 0.76
C LEU A 102 8.36 10.49 -0.22
N LYS A 103 9.36 9.97 -0.96
CA LYS A 103 10.07 10.73 -1.99
C LYS A 103 9.13 11.19 -3.11
N LYS A 104 8.20 10.33 -3.56
CA LYS A 104 7.18 10.70 -4.55
C LYS A 104 6.26 11.81 -4.02
N CYS A 105 5.80 11.71 -2.77
CA CYS A 105 4.97 12.74 -2.14
C CYS A 105 5.68 14.10 -2.07
N ILE A 106 6.96 14.11 -1.66
CA ILE A 106 7.79 15.34 -1.65
C ILE A 106 7.87 15.94 -3.04
N HIS A 107 8.17 15.11 -4.06
CA HIS A 107 8.26 15.59 -5.44
C HIS A 107 6.94 16.20 -5.95
N ILE A 108 5.80 15.56 -5.66
CA ILE A 108 4.48 16.08 -6.02
C ILE A 108 4.24 17.42 -5.33
N LYS A 109 4.50 17.51 -4.02
CA LYS A 109 4.36 18.75 -3.24
C LYS A 109 5.21 19.88 -3.83
N ASP A 110 6.48 19.60 -4.15
CA ASP A 110 7.39 20.58 -4.74
C ASP A 110 6.90 21.08 -6.10
N LYS A 111 6.39 20.17 -6.95
CA LYS A 111 5.84 20.52 -8.26
C LYS A 111 4.61 21.43 -8.12
N LEU A 112 3.70 21.13 -7.19
CA LEU A 112 2.51 21.94 -6.91
C LEU A 112 2.87 23.33 -6.37
N ASN A 113 3.86 23.40 -5.47
CA ASN A 113 4.35 24.67 -4.93
C ASN A 113 4.96 25.56 -6.03
N LYS A 114 5.79 24.98 -6.91
CA LYS A 114 6.38 25.70 -8.05
C LYS A 114 5.32 26.20 -9.03
N SER A 115 4.33 25.37 -9.37
CA SER A 115 3.22 25.74 -10.26
C SER A 115 2.37 26.86 -9.67
N THR A 116 2.11 26.82 -8.36
CA THR A 116 1.35 27.85 -7.66
C THR A 116 2.10 29.18 -7.62
N LYS A 117 3.41 29.15 -7.31
CA LYS A 117 4.26 30.35 -7.36
C LYS A 117 4.32 30.96 -8.76
N LYS A 118 4.42 30.13 -9.80
CA LYS A 118 4.41 30.59 -11.21
C LYS A 118 3.10 31.31 -11.55
N ARG A 119 1.94 30.71 -11.23
CA ARG A 119 0.62 31.32 -11.47
C ARG A 119 0.44 32.65 -10.75
N LEU A 120 0.95 32.77 -9.52
CA LEU A 120 0.90 34.01 -8.76
C LEU A 120 1.73 35.13 -9.40
N ILE A 121 2.90 34.79 -9.98
CA ILE A 121 3.75 35.75 -10.69
C ILE A 121 3.11 36.18 -12.01
N GLU A 122 2.48 35.26 -12.74
CA GLU A 122 1.79 35.54 -14.01
C GLU A 122 0.47 36.30 -13.83
N SER A 123 -0.08 36.37 -12.61
CA SER A 123 -1.30 37.11 -12.29
C SER A 123 -1.07 38.54 -11.77
N ILE A 124 0.19 38.99 -11.69
CA ILE A 124 0.61 40.35 -11.30
C ILE A 124 1.07 41.07 -12.56
#